data_AF-A0A818JYK5-F1
#
_entry.id   AF-A0A818JYK5-F1
#
_cell.length_a   1.000
_cell.length_b   1.000
_cell.length_c   1.000
_cell.angle_alpha   90.00
_cell.angle_beta   90.00
_cell.angle_gamma   90.00
#
_symmetry.space_group_name_H-M   'P 1'
#
loop_
_entity.id
_entity.type
_entity.pdbx_description
1 polymer ?
#
loop_
_entity_poly.entity_id
_entity_poly.type
_entity_poly.pdbx_seq_one_letter_code
_entity_poly.pdbx_strand_id
1 'polypeptide(L)'
;MNNRVAIEEPVVVNPNRTRLQTLYEHFRKRKLTWIICFIISFVIVIIVIPTIIFTVNKTKREKTSTMQITTEITTTTAETTTTGEQLLPSVIINSNTKWKQNGSTVAGGYGLGNGLNQLNHPLGIYVDDDNHNLYIADSENYRIVRWKFGANNGEIVAGGNGPGDALNQLRSPTDVILDKEKKYIIVCDRGNSRIMRWSRGNNQYGQILVISIGCFGLAMDNNGDLYISETYKHQIRRWREGDKEGTVVAGGSGQGNQLNQFNEPQYIFVDEYHSVYVADSMNRRVMKWMKNATEDILVAPVQVSDKNLNSRWYLPIGVLVDHIGNIYVSDAQGLQITRWSPDIEKGTVIVNDGEWGNRPPQLMYPQDLSFDRECNLYVVDWFNRRIQKFAIDLD
;
A
#
# COMPACT_ATOMS: atom_id res chain seq x y z
N MET A 1 -48.06 25.31 -56.83
CA MET A 1 -46.65 25.44 -56.45
C MET A 1 -46.53 24.91 -55.03
N ASN A 2 -46.15 23.64 -54.86
CA ASN A 2 -46.25 22.94 -53.58
C ASN A 2 -44.88 22.75 -52.94
N ASN A 3 -44.76 23.29 -51.73
CA ASN A 3 -43.66 23.11 -50.80
C ASN A 3 -43.45 21.63 -50.46
N ARG A 4 -42.19 21.18 -50.48
CA ARG A 4 -41.74 19.97 -49.76
C ARG A 4 -40.74 20.39 -48.69
N VAL A 5 -41.15 20.17 -47.44
CA VAL A 5 -40.35 20.24 -46.22
C VAL A 5 -39.55 18.94 -46.14
N ALA A 6 -38.22 19.04 -46.02
CA ALA A 6 -37.37 17.90 -45.68
C ALA A 6 -37.17 17.87 -44.15
N ILE A 7 -37.33 16.67 -43.60
CA ILE A 7 -37.22 16.34 -42.18
C ILE A 7 -35.75 15.95 -41.94
N GLU A 8 -35.03 16.65 -41.06
CA GLU A 8 -33.70 16.24 -40.60
C GLU A 8 -33.83 15.27 -39.40
N GLU A 9 -33.11 14.16 -39.45
CA GLU A 9 -33.00 13.19 -38.36
C GLU A 9 -32.14 13.73 -37.19
N PRO A 10 -32.40 13.33 -35.93
CA PRO A 10 -31.64 13.80 -34.78
C PRO A 10 -30.22 13.20 -34.74
N VAL A 11 -29.22 14.08 -34.67
CA VAL A 11 -27.83 13.68 -34.39
C VAL A 11 -27.69 13.30 -32.91
N VAL A 12 -27.42 12.03 -32.64
CA VAL A 12 -27.04 11.52 -31.32
C VAL A 12 -25.62 11.99 -30.98
N VAL A 13 -25.48 12.85 -29.98
CA VAL A 13 -24.19 13.33 -29.47
C VAL A 13 -23.63 12.33 -28.45
N ASN A 14 -22.49 11.72 -28.77
CA ASN A 14 -21.72 10.86 -27.86
C ASN A 14 -20.81 11.74 -26.96
N PRO A 15 -20.92 11.69 -25.62
CA PRO A 15 -20.23 12.64 -24.73
C PRO A 15 -18.73 12.38 -24.51
N ASN A 16 -18.13 11.35 -25.12
CA ASN A 16 -16.72 10.99 -24.86
C ASN A 16 -15.68 11.55 -25.84
N ARG A 17 -15.96 12.66 -26.54
CA ARG A 17 -15.00 13.22 -27.54
C ARG A 17 -14.68 14.71 -27.46
N THR A 18 -15.07 15.43 -26.41
CA THR A 18 -14.88 16.90 -26.32
C THR A 18 -13.80 17.39 -25.35
N ARG A 19 -13.05 16.53 -24.65
CA ARG A 19 -12.03 16.98 -23.69
C ARG A 19 -10.59 17.11 -24.22
N LEU A 20 -10.27 16.52 -25.37
CA LEU A 20 -8.90 16.55 -25.92
C LEU A 20 -8.63 17.75 -26.85
N GLN A 21 -9.66 18.35 -27.47
CA GLN A 21 -9.48 19.55 -28.31
C GLN A 21 -9.35 20.85 -27.50
N THR A 22 -9.84 20.88 -26.26
CA THR A 22 -9.83 22.09 -25.42
C THR A 22 -8.47 22.33 -24.74
N LEU A 23 -7.71 21.27 -24.45
CA LEU A 23 -6.36 21.39 -23.86
C LEU A 23 -5.33 21.88 -24.88
N TYR A 24 -5.45 21.46 -26.15
CA TYR A 24 -4.51 21.82 -27.22
C TYR A 24 -4.54 23.32 -27.57
N GLU A 25 -5.73 23.94 -27.56
CA GLU A 25 -5.89 25.37 -27.85
C GLU A 25 -5.52 26.27 -26.65
N HIS A 26 -5.46 25.74 -25.43
CA HIS A 26 -5.02 26.49 -24.26
C HIS A 26 -3.49 26.69 -24.22
N PHE A 27 -2.72 25.73 -24.73
CA PHE A 27 -1.26 25.81 -24.80
C PHE A 27 -0.71 26.55 -26.03
N ARG A 28 -1.53 26.76 -27.06
CA ARG A 28 -1.14 27.45 -28.30
C ARG A 28 -1.02 28.99 -28.16
N LYS A 29 -1.56 29.58 -27.09
CA LYS A 29 -1.74 31.05 -26.96
C LYS A 29 -0.65 31.82 -26.19
N ARG A 30 0.44 31.19 -25.74
CA ARG A 30 1.52 31.92 -25.05
C ARG A 30 2.87 31.76 -25.77
N LYS A 31 3.17 32.68 -26.70
CA LYS A 31 4.49 32.83 -27.30
C LYS A 31 5.32 33.88 -26.54
N LEU A 32 6.39 33.42 -25.91
CA LEU A 32 7.79 33.85 -26.07
C LEU A 32 8.13 35.36 -26.12
N THR A 33 8.96 35.84 -25.18
CA THR A 33 9.93 36.91 -25.48
C THR A 33 11.25 36.77 -24.68
N TRP A 34 12.26 36.21 -25.37
CA TRP A 34 13.71 36.51 -25.41
C TRP A 34 14.67 36.35 -24.20
N ILE A 35 15.90 36.00 -24.59
CA ILE A 35 17.04 35.39 -23.89
C ILE A 35 18.14 36.47 -23.66
N ILE A 36 19.04 36.23 -22.69
CA ILE A 36 20.49 36.58 -22.61
C ILE A 36 20.88 37.62 -21.55
N CYS A 37 21.59 37.16 -20.48
CA CYS A 37 22.87 37.66 -19.90
C CYS A 37 23.27 36.71 -18.74
N PHE A 38 24.28 35.82 -18.88
CA PHE A 38 25.67 35.95 -18.37
C PHE A 38 25.74 36.24 -16.84
N ILE A 39 26.51 35.58 -15.95
CA ILE A 39 27.53 34.53 -16.01
C ILE A 39 27.87 34.08 -14.54
N ILE A 40 28.26 32.80 -14.34
CA ILE A 40 29.13 32.20 -13.29
C ILE A 40 28.73 32.27 -11.79
N SER A 41 28.34 31.10 -11.22
CA SER A 41 29.17 30.37 -10.23
C SER A 41 28.66 28.95 -9.99
N PHE A 42 29.60 28.02 -10.03
CA PHE A 42 29.50 26.55 -10.00
C PHE A 42 29.02 25.98 -8.66
N VAL A 43 28.07 25.03 -8.69
CA VAL A 43 28.18 23.71 -8.05
C VAL A 43 27.52 22.68 -8.97
N ILE A 44 28.28 21.67 -9.37
CA ILE A 44 27.91 20.61 -10.31
C ILE A 44 27.03 19.58 -9.59
N VAL A 45 25.80 19.37 -10.09
CA VAL A 45 25.12 18.07 -10.04
C VAL A 45 24.67 17.77 -11.46
N ILE A 46 25.35 16.84 -12.12
CA ILE A 46 25.00 16.38 -13.47
C ILE A 46 23.73 15.55 -13.34
N ILE A 47 22.58 16.13 -13.67
CA ILE A 47 21.37 15.38 -14.01
C ILE A 47 21.50 15.01 -15.48
N VAL A 48 21.77 13.75 -15.76
CA VAL A 48 21.71 13.18 -17.12
C VAL A 48 20.23 13.07 -17.49
N ILE A 49 19.71 14.01 -18.28
CA ILE A 49 18.40 13.85 -18.93
C ILE A 49 18.65 13.04 -20.21
N PRO A 50 17.96 11.90 -20.45
CA PRO A 50 18.05 11.23 -21.73
C PRO A 50 17.51 12.14 -22.84
N THR A 51 18.34 12.41 -23.85
CA THR A 51 17.92 13.19 -25.02
C THR A 51 17.10 12.27 -25.92
N ILE A 52 15.80 12.52 -26.06
CA ILE A 52 14.93 11.79 -26.99
C ILE A 52 15.14 12.36 -28.39
N ILE A 53 15.76 11.59 -29.29
CA ILE A 53 15.90 11.95 -30.71
C ILE A 53 14.75 11.31 -31.50
N PHE A 54 13.90 12.14 -32.11
CA PHE A 54 12.87 11.67 -33.05
C PHE A 54 13.44 11.69 -34.47
N THR A 55 13.63 10.51 -35.07
CA THR A 55 14.00 10.38 -36.49
C THR A 55 12.75 10.15 -37.33
N VAL A 56 12.41 11.09 -38.21
CA VAL A 56 11.28 10.97 -39.15
C VAL A 56 11.81 10.53 -40.51
N ASN A 57 11.65 9.25 -40.87
CA ASN A 57 11.97 8.76 -42.20
C ASN A 57 10.74 8.86 -43.13
N LYS A 58 10.87 9.64 -44.20
CA LYS A 58 9.81 9.80 -45.22
C LYS A 58 10.22 9.03 -46.48
N THR A 59 9.70 7.83 -46.67
CA THR A 59 9.86 7.08 -47.92
C THR A 59 8.82 7.54 -48.94
N LYS A 60 9.28 7.91 -50.14
CA LYS A 60 8.43 8.38 -51.24
C LYS A 60 8.11 7.20 -52.16
N ARG A 61 6.89 6.67 -52.11
CA ARG A 61 6.26 5.93 -53.22
C ARG A 61 4.73 6.00 -53.13
N GLU A 62 4.11 5.95 -54.30
CA GLU A 62 2.79 6.51 -54.62
C GLU A 62 1.59 5.84 -53.93
N LYS A 63 0.55 6.66 -53.72
CA LYS A 63 -0.83 6.33 -53.34
C LYS A 63 -1.00 5.25 -52.27
N THR A 64 -0.79 5.69 -51.02
CA THR A 64 -1.54 5.44 -49.77
C THR A 64 -0.50 5.45 -48.64
N SER A 65 -0.28 6.60 -48.00
CA SER A 65 0.76 6.73 -46.97
C SER A 65 0.21 6.41 -45.58
N THR A 66 0.58 5.24 -45.06
CA THR A 66 0.54 4.93 -43.62
C THR A 66 1.80 5.48 -42.95
N MET A 67 1.63 6.13 -41.80
CA MET A 67 2.71 6.71 -41.00
C MET A 67 3.14 5.69 -39.94
N GLN A 68 4.40 5.25 -39.96
CA GLN A 68 4.98 4.45 -38.86
C GLN A 68 5.95 5.31 -38.06
N ILE A 69 5.77 5.33 -36.75
CA ILE A 69 6.67 5.96 -35.78
C ILE A 69 7.39 4.82 -35.06
N THR A 70 8.69 4.68 -35.27
CA THR A 70 9.55 3.78 -34.50
C THR A 70 10.33 4.58 -33.46
N THR A 71 10.38 4.09 -32.23
CA THR A 71 11.11 4.70 -31.11
C THR A 71 12.35 3.84 -30.84
N GLU A 72 13.55 4.43 -30.95
CA GLU A 72 14.80 3.79 -30.51
C GLU A 72 15.33 4.55 -29.30
N ILE A 73 15.50 3.85 -28.18
CA ILE A 73 16.12 4.40 -26.96
C ILE A 73 17.57 3.94 -26.98
N THR A 74 18.51 4.86 -27.20
CA THR A 74 19.95 4.60 -27.06
C THR A 74 20.43 5.19 -25.73
N THR A 75 20.69 4.34 -24.74
CA THR A 75 21.37 4.71 -23.49
C THR A 75 22.87 4.64 -23.70
N THR A 76 23.56 5.77 -23.62
CA THR A 76 25.03 5.82 -23.58
C THR A 76 25.48 5.73 -22.13
N THR A 77 26.11 4.62 -21.75
CA THR A 77 26.74 4.46 -20.43
C THR A 77 28.11 5.13 -20.43
N ALA A 78 28.29 6.16 -19.60
CA ALA A 78 29.62 6.67 -19.28
C ALA A 78 30.15 5.90 -18.06
N GLU A 79 31.23 5.13 -18.27
CA GLU A 79 31.96 4.47 -17.18
C GLU A 79 32.63 5.53 -16.29
N THR A 80 32.18 5.64 -15.05
CA THR A 80 32.89 6.35 -13.99
C THR A 80 33.48 5.31 -13.04
N THR A 81 34.78 5.06 -13.18
CA THR A 81 35.58 4.34 -12.19
C THR A 81 35.59 5.12 -10.88
N THR A 82 34.77 4.68 -9.93
CA THR A 82 34.86 5.10 -8.52
C THR A 82 34.88 3.86 -7.64
N THR A 83 35.81 3.85 -6.70
CA THR A 83 36.16 2.77 -5.80
C THR A 83 34.99 2.29 -4.94
N GLY A 84 34.62 1.01 -5.11
CA GLY A 84 34.48 0.08 -3.99
C GLY A 84 33.35 0.29 -2.97
N GLU A 85 32.12 0.51 -3.42
CA GLU A 85 30.94 0.03 -2.70
C GLU A 85 29.91 -0.41 -3.75
N GLN A 86 29.73 -1.73 -3.90
CA GLN A 86 28.78 -2.28 -4.84
C GLN A 86 27.37 -2.03 -4.29
N LEU A 87 26.82 -0.86 -4.57
CA LEU A 87 25.39 -0.59 -4.39
C LEU A 87 24.66 -1.62 -5.25
N LEU A 88 24.02 -2.60 -4.60
CA LEU A 88 23.08 -3.48 -5.29
C LEU A 88 22.08 -2.60 -6.04
N PRO A 89 21.74 -2.89 -7.30
CA PRO A 89 20.72 -2.13 -8.00
C PRO A 89 19.45 -2.16 -7.16
N SER A 90 18.92 -0.99 -6.83
CA SER A 90 17.62 -0.86 -6.17
C SER A 90 16.62 -1.65 -6.99
N VAL A 91 16.02 -2.68 -6.41
CA VAL A 91 15.00 -3.49 -7.06
C VAL A 91 13.83 -2.57 -7.45
N ILE A 92 13.63 -2.36 -8.75
CA ILE A 92 12.52 -1.54 -9.26
C ILE A 92 11.31 -2.45 -9.47
N ILE A 93 10.30 -2.30 -8.61
CA ILE A 93 8.97 -2.88 -8.87
C ILE A 93 8.40 -2.23 -10.14
N ASN A 94 8.07 -3.05 -11.12
CA ASN A 94 7.24 -2.67 -12.27
C ASN A 94 5.86 -3.36 -12.21
N SER A 95 4.97 -3.01 -13.14
CA SER A 95 3.60 -3.56 -13.21
C SER A 95 3.53 -5.06 -13.43
N ASN A 96 4.62 -5.73 -13.83
CA ASN A 96 4.71 -7.17 -14.07
C ASN A 96 5.53 -7.92 -13.02
N THR A 97 5.99 -7.24 -11.96
CA THR A 97 6.77 -7.85 -10.87
C THR A 97 6.09 -9.10 -10.34
N LYS A 98 6.85 -10.17 -10.12
CA LYS A 98 6.34 -11.42 -9.55
C LYS A 98 7.02 -11.69 -8.22
N TRP A 99 6.41 -12.59 -7.45
CA TRP A 99 6.98 -13.12 -6.23
C TRP A 99 7.11 -14.62 -6.38
N LYS A 100 8.21 -15.16 -5.87
CA LYS A 100 8.46 -16.60 -5.84
C LYS A 100 7.39 -17.26 -4.98
N GLN A 101 6.74 -18.30 -5.50
CA GLN A 101 5.65 -18.97 -4.80
C GLN A 101 6.13 -19.86 -3.64
N ASN A 102 7.40 -20.23 -3.62
CA ASN A 102 8.04 -20.96 -2.52
C ASN A 102 8.41 -20.02 -1.35
N GLY A 103 7.42 -19.37 -0.75
CA GLY A 103 7.62 -18.53 0.43
C GLY A 103 8.25 -19.27 1.61
N SER A 104 8.91 -18.56 2.50
CA SER A 104 9.54 -19.11 3.71
C SER A 104 8.85 -18.59 4.96
N THR A 105 8.74 -19.44 6.00
CA THR A 105 8.25 -19.01 7.31
C THR A 105 9.39 -18.30 8.04
N VAL A 106 9.21 -17.03 8.38
CA VAL A 106 10.24 -16.18 9.02
C VAL A 106 9.97 -15.89 10.50
N ALA A 107 8.74 -16.15 10.96
CA ALA A 107 8.37 -16.11 12.37
C ALA A 107 7.14 -17.01 12.61
N GLY A 108 7.04 -17.61 13.80
CA GLY A 108 5.95 -18.55 14.13
C GLY A 108 6.07 -19.89 13.40
N GLY A 109 4.93 -20.55 13.16
CA GLY A 109 4.86 -21.84 12.46
C GLY A 109 5.07 -23.08 13.32
N TYR A 110 5.29 -22.93 14.63
CA TYR A 110 5.48 -24.03 15.59
C TYR A 110 4.20 -24.39 16.37
N GLY A 111 3.05 -24.23 15.71
CA GLY A 111 1.73 -24.49 16.29
C GLY A 111 1.25 -23.40 17.27
N LEU A 112 0.07 -23.65 17.85
CA LEU A 112 -0.54 -22.77 18.84
C LEU A 112 0.25 -22.80 20.16
N GLY A 113 0.57 -21.62 20.70
CA GLY A 113 1.11 -21.47 22.04
C GLY A 113 1.67 -20.07 22.28
N ASN A 114 2.35 -19.90 23.42
CA ASN A 114 2.93 -18.64 23.86
C ASN A 114 4.46 -18.69 23.97
N GLY A 115 5.10 -19.76 23.49
CA GLY A 115 6.55 -19.85 23.35
C GLY A 115 7.11 -18.72 22.48
N LEU A 116 8.40 -18.43 22.60
CA LEU A 116 9.04 -17.36 21.82
C LEU A 116 9.22 -17.72 20.34
N ASN A 117 9.02 -18.97 19.95
CA ASN A 117 8.91 -19.41 18.55
C ASN A 117 7.47 -19.57 18.07
N GLN A 118 6.47 -19.33 18.93
CA GLN A 118 5.05 -19.54 18.62
C GLN A 118 4.30 -18.22 18.52
N LEU A 119 3.28 -18.19 17.66
CA LEU A 119 2.32 -17.10 17.55
C LEU A 119 0.91 -17.64 17.80
N ASN A 120 0.03 -16.78 18.28
CA ASN A 120 -1.37 -17.07 18.51
C ASN A 120 -2.22 -15.92 17.94
N HIS A 121 -2.84 -16.20 16.79
CA HIS A 121 -3.65 -15.22 16.04
C HIS A 121 -2.91 -13.90 15.79
N PRO A 122 -1.73 -13.93 15.12
CA PRO A 122 -1.03 -12.70 14.79
C PRO A 122 -1.85 -11.86 13.81
N LEU A 123 -1.92 -10.54 14.01
CA LEU A 123 -2.74 -9.65 13.18
C LEU A 123 -1.90 -8.68 12.35
N GLY A 124 -1.15 -7.78 12.99
CA GLY A 124 -0.36 -6.75 12.32
C GLY A 124 1.13 -7.06 12.28
N ILE A 125 1.81 -6.49 11.28
CA ILE A 125 3.25 -6.64 11.07
C ILE A 125 3.93 -5.33 10.64
N TYR A 126 5.13 -5.08 11.15
CA TYR A 126 5.99 -4.02 10.67
C TYR A 126 7.41 -4.53 10.40
N VAL A 127 7.92 -4.28 9.20
CA VAL A 127 9.28 -4.61 8.79
C VAL A 127 10.20 -3.40 9.00
N ASP A 128 11.13 -3.50 9.94
CA ASP A 128 12.21 -2.53 10.15
C ASP A 128 13.49 -3.05 9.50
N ASP A 129 13.54 -2.93 8.17
CA ASP A 129 14.60 -3.49 7.34
C ASP A 129 15.99 -2.91 7.67
N ASP A 130 16.07 -1.60 8.00
CA ASP A 130 17.30 -0.93 8.45
C ASP A 130 17.99 -1.62 9.62
N ASN A 131 17.21 -2.23 10.51
CA ASN A 131 17.72 -2.91 11.69
C ASN A 131 17.52 -4.43 11.61
N HIS A 132 17.11 -4.95 10.45
CA HIS A 132 16.79 -6.36 10.21
C HIS A 132 15.85 -6.97 11.25
N ASN A 133 14.77 -6.26 11.58
CA ASN A 133 13.75 -6.72 12.53
C ASN A 133 12.34 -6.74 11.93
N LEU A 134 11.54 -7.69 12.39
CA LEU A 134 10.09 -7.74 12.24
C LEU A 134 9.46 -7.44 13.59
N TYR A 135 8.38 -6.67 13.62
CA TYR A 135 7.51 -6.52 14.79
C TYR A 135 6.16 -7.11 14.46
N ILE A 136 5.64 -7.94 15.34
CA ILE A 136 4.40 -8.69 15.10
C ILE A 136 3.47 -8.47 16.28
N ALA A 137 2.22 -8.10 16.00
CA ALA A 137 1.15 -8.09 16.99
C ALA A 137 0.65 -9.52 17.18
N ASP A 138 1.12 -10.17 18.25
CA ASP A 138 0.76 -11.53 18.63
C ASP A 138 -0.48 -11.48 19.54
N SER A 139 -1.64 -11.26 18.90
CA SER A 139 -2.82 -10.67 19.52
C SER A 139 -3.38 -11.47 20.68
N GLU A 140 -3.52 -12.79 20.54
CA GLU A 140 -4.08 -13.64 21.59
C GLU A 140 -3.02 -14.12 22.60
N ASN A 141 -1.77 -13.70 22.42
CA ASN A 141 -0.75 -13.76 23.47
C ASN A 141 -0.51 -12.40 24.15
N TYR A 142 -1.31 -11.37 23.80
CA TYR A 142 -1.31 -10.05 24.44
C TYR A 142 0.05 -9.36 24.45
N ARG A 143 0.78 -9.47 23.34
CA ARG A 143 2.16 -8.99 23.23
C ARG A 143 2.51 -8.52 21.83
N ILE A 144 3.54 -7.68 21.76
CA ILE A 144 4.28 -7.42 20.54
C ILE A 144 5.60 -8.18 20.62
N VAL A 145 5.91 -8.93 19.58
CA VAL A 145 7.16 -9.69 19.50
C VAL A 145 8.03 -9.13 18.38
N ARG A 146 9.30 -8.87 18.70
CA ARG A 146 10.34 -8.54 17.74
C ARG A 146 11.07 -9.81 17.29
N TRP A 147 11.15 -10.04 15.99
CA TRP A 147 11.97 -11.09 15.39
C TRP A 147 13.13 -10.47 14.61
N LYS A 148 14.36 -10.88 14.93
CA LYS A 148 15.51 -10.58 14.05
C LYS A 148 15.42 -11.46 12.81
N PHE A 149 15.83 -10.94 11.66
CA PHE A 149 15.86 -11.74 10.43
C PHE A 149 16.73 -13.00 10.62
N GLY A 150 16.19 -14.16 10.23
CA GLY A 150 16.86 -15.45 10.40
C GLY A 150 16.84 -16.04 11.83
N ALA A 151 16.25 -15.35 12.80
CA ALA A 151 16.14 -15.88 14.16
C ALA A 151 15.01 -16.93 14.31
N ASN A 152 15.26 -17.96 15.12
CA ASN A 152 14.26 -18.99 15.41
C ASN A 152 13.25 -18.57 16.49
N ASN A 153 13.60 -17.60 17.33
CA ASN A 153 12.78 -17.11 18.43
C ASN A 153 12.69 -15.59 18.38
N GLY A 154 11.54 -15.07 18.77
CA GLY A 154 11.31 -13.66 18.98
C GLY A 154 11.62 -13.20 20.40
N GLU A 155 11.49 -11.89 20.61
CA GLU A 155 11.68 -11.21 21.88
C GLU A 155 10.46 -10.34 22.17
N ILE A 156 9.91 -10.44 23.36
CA ILE A 156 8.77 -9.60 23.77
C ILE A 156 9.27 -8.17 23.97
N VAL A 157 8.70 -7.24 23.22
CA VAL A 157 9.10 -5.81 23.25
C VAL A 157 7.99 -4.89 23.74
N ALA A 158 6.75 -5.38 23.83
CA ALA A 158 5.64 -4.72 24.52
C ALA A 158 4.61 -5.76 24.99
N GLY A 159 3.94 -5.49 26.11
CA GLY A 159 2.95 -6.42 26.69
C GLY A 159 3.59 -7.70 27.23
N GLY A 160 2.89 -8.83 27.09
CA GLY A 160 3.37 -10.16 27.52
C GLY A 160 3.21 -10.44 29.03
N ASN A 161 2.62 -9.51 29.79
CA ASN A 161 2.36 -9.64 31.23
C ASN A 161 0.91 -10.03 31.53
N GLY A 162 0.30 -10.82 30.65
CA GLY A 162 -1.13 -11.19 30.69
C GLY A 162 -2.06 -10.09 30.12
N PRO A 163 -3.34 -10.42 29.93
CA PRO A 163 -4.33 -9.49 29.39
C PRO A 163 -4.75 -8.47 30.45
N GLY A 164 -4.59 -7.18 30.17
CA GLY A 164 -4.94 -6.12 31.12
C GLY A 164 -4.63 -4.73 30.58
N ASP A 165 -4.94 -3.71 31.37
CA ASP A 165 -4.81 -2.29 31.03
C ASP A 165 -3.65 -1.59 31.77
N ALA A 166 -2.84 -2.32 32.54
CA ALA A 166 -1.61 -1.78 33.10
C ALA A 166 -0.65 -1.33 31.97
N LEU A 167 0.30 -0.44 32.30
CA LEU A 167 1.22 0.13 31.31
C LEU A 167 2.20 -0.89 30.71
N ASN A 168 2.35 -2.06 31.32
CA ASN A 168 3.13 -3.19 30.81
C ASN A 168 2.25 -4.33 30.26
N GLN A 169 0.95 -4.10 30.12
CA GLN A 169 -0.03 -5.07 29.62
C GLN A 169 -0.70 -4.57 28.34
N LEU A 170 -1.18 -5.51 27.55
CA LEU A 170 -1.98 -5.29 26.35
C LEU A 170 -3.21 -6.20 26.42
N ARG A 171 -4.22 -5.93 25.59
CA ARG A 171 -5.39 -6.78 25.39
C ARG A 171 -5.74 -6.79 23.90
N SER A 172 -5.53 -7.94 23.26
CA SER A 172 -5.74 -8.17 21.82
C SER A 172 -5.16 -7.05 20.94
N PRO A 173 -3.84 -6.78 21.00
CA PRO A 173 -3.23 -5.78 20.14
C PRO A 173 -3.41 -6.19 18.67
N THR A 174 -3.86 -5.28 17.83
CA THR A 174 -4.15 -5.61 16.42
C THR A 174 -3.03 -5.21 15.49
N ASP A 175 -2.35 -4.10 15.78
CA ASP A 175 -1.36 -3.55 14.87
C ASP A 175 -0.19 -2.91 15.62
N VAL A 176 0.96 -2.87 14.95
CA VAL A 176 2.22 -2.33 15.43
C VAL A 176 2.94 -1.59 14.32
N ILE A 177 3.41 -0.38 14.59
CA ILE A 177 4.29 0.39 13.70
C ILE A 177 5.46 0.98 14.50
N LEU A 178 6.46 1.50 13.81
CA LEU A 178 7.45 2.39 14.44
C LEU A 178 7.07 3.85 14.20
N ASP A 179 7.47 4.72 15.13
CA ASP A 179 7.40 6.16 14.89
C ASP A 179 8.39 6.59 13.78
N LYS A 180 8.21 7.80 13.27
CA LYS A 180 9.04 8.37 12.19
C LYS A 180 10.55 8.27 12.47
N GLU A 181 10.95 8.55 13.71
CA GLU A 181 12.36 8.52 14.13
C GLU A 181 12.84 7.11 14.52
N LYS A 182 11.95 6.11 14.41
CA LYS A 182 12.16 4.71 14.81
C LYS A 182 12.70 4.56 16.24
N LYS A 183 12.29 5.42 17.17
CA LYS A 183 12.62 5.39 18.61
C LYS A 183 11.57 4.67 19.45
N TYR A 184 10.34 4.66 18.97
CA TYR A 184 9.18 4.11 19.67
C TYR A 184 8.45 3.06 18.82
N ILE A 185 8.00 2.01 19.49
CA ILE A 185 7.04 1.05 18.97
C ILE A 185 5.66 1.60 19.33
N ILE A 186 4.79 1.81 18.35
CA ILE A 186 3.42 2.26 18.53
C ILE A 186 2.49 1.09 18.30
N VAL A 187 1.54 0.89 19.20
CA VAL A 187 0.69 -0.30 19.24
C VAL A 187 -0.76 0.10 19.36
N CYS A 188 -1.60 -0.48 18.51
CA CYS A 188 -3.05 -0.44 18.72
C CYS A 188 -3.43 -1.52 19.73
N ASP A 189 -3.75 -1.10 20.95
CA ASP A 189 -4.20 -1.96 22.04
C ASP A 189 -5.73 -2.03 22.03
N ARG A 190 -6.27 -2.65 20.98
CA ARG A 190 -7.70 -2.62 20.63
C ARG A 190 -8.62 -3.02 21.78
N GLY A 191 -8.28 -4.08 22.50
CA GLY A 191 -9.11 -4.59 23.60
C GLY A 191 -9.21 -3.63 24.79
N ASN A 192 -8.26 -2.72 24.93
CA ASN A 192 -8.29 -1.64 25.92
C ASN A 192 -8.69 -0.27 25.31
N SER A 193 -9.05 -0.24 24.02
CA SER A 193 -9.46 0.98 23.29
C SER A 193 -8.46 2.14 23.42
N ARG A 194 -7.17 1.84 23.25
CA ARG A 194 -6.08 2.83 23.38
C ARG A 194 -4.96 2.59 22.38
N ILE A 195 -4.22 3.66 22.07
CA ILE A 195 -2.90 3.58 21.42
C ILE A 195 -1.84 3.74 22.48
N MET A 196 -0.86 2.85 22.46
CA MET A 196 0.27 2.86 23.38
C MET A 196 1.58 3.01 22.60
N ARG A 197 2.62 3.54 23.25
CA ARG A 197 3.99 3.52 22.74
C ARG A 197 5.00 2.97 23.74
N TRP A 198 6.00 2.25 23.27
CA TRP A 198 7.15 1.79 24.05
C TRP A 198 8.45 2.30 23.46
N SER A 199 9.42 2.68 24.29
CA SER A 199 10.76 2.97 23.80
C SER A 199 11.45 1.68 23.37
N ARG A 200 12.11 1.70 22.20
CA ARG A 200 12.91 0.56 21.72
C ARG A 200 14.14 0.26 22.58
N GLY A 201 14.58 1.23 23.40
CA GLY A 201 15.75 1.15 24.28
C GLY A 201 15.54 0.44 25.62
N ASN A 202 14.48 -0.39 25.74
CA ASN A 202 14.14 -1.21 26.91
C ASN A 202 13.43 -0.46 28.05
N ASN A 203 12.18 -0.04 27.79
CA ASN A 203 11.25 0.34 28.86
C ASN A 203 10.23 -0.80 29.09
N GLN A 204 10.16 -1.31 30.31
CA GLN A 204 9.17 -2.32 30.71
C GLN A 204 7.71 -1.79 30.65
N TYR A 205 7.55 -0.46 30.67
CA TYR A 205 6.26 0.22 30.68
C TYR A 205 6.09 1.09 29.44
N GLY A 206 4.90 1.00 28.85
CA GLY A 206 4.47 1.84 27.77
C GLY A 206 3.88 3.15 28.26
N GLN A 207 3.62 4.02 27.30
CA GLN A 207 2.97 5.31 27.50
C GLN A 207 1.71 5.34 26.65
N ILE A 208 0.62 5.82 27.23
CA ILE A 208 -0.63 6.02 26.50
C ILE A 208 -0.45 7.23 25.58
N LEU A 209 -0.72 7.05 24.28
CA LEU A 209 -0.76 8.12 23.29
C LEU A 209 -2.18 8.64 23.06
N VAL A 210 -3.15 7.73 22.93
CA VAL A 210 -4.55 8.05 22.64
C VAL A 210 -5.44 7.09 23.44
N ILE A 211 -6.54 7.60 24.02
CA ILE A 211 -7.54 6.81 24.77
C ILE A 211 -8.90 6.85 24.07
N SER A 212 -9.79 5.95 24.49
CA SER A 212 -11.19 5.88 24.03
C SER A 212 -11.30 5.83 22.49
N ILE A 213 -10.42 5.03 21.89
CA ILE A 213 -10.24 4.88 20.45
C ILE A 213 -10.53 3.43 20.04
N GLY A 214 -11.46 3.23 19.11
CA GLY A 214 -11.80 1.90 18.58
C GLY A 214 -10.80 1.45 17.51
N CYS A 215 -9.50 1.50 17.82
CA CYS A 215 -8.43 1.31 16.85
C CYS A 215 -8.40 -0.11 16.26
N PHE A 216 -7.89 -0.24 15.03
CA PHE A 216 -7.55 -1.53 14.43
C PHE A 216 -6.21 -1.46 13.70
N GLY A 217 -6.14 -0.72 12.60
CA GLY A 217 -4.93 -0.48 11.81
C GLY A 217 -4.33 0.90 12.08
N LEU A 218 -3.02 0.98 11.93
CA LEU A 218 -2.20 2.17 12.16
C LEU A 218 -1.37 2.48 10.92
N ALA A 219 -1.18 3.78 10.65
CA ALA A 219 -0.17 4.25 9.71
C ALA A 219 0.42 5.56 10.22
N MET A 220 1.68 5.82 9.89
CA MET A 220 2.33 7.08 10.18
C MET A 220 2.92 7.65 8.91
N ASP A 221 2.68 8.93 8.66
CA ASP A 221 3.24 9.60 7.50
C ASP A 221 4.64 10.19 7.76
N ASN A 222 5.25 10.75 6.72
CA ASN A 222 6.58 11.36 6.80
C ASN A 222 6.63 12.64 7.65
N ASN A 223 5.49 13.20 8.08
CA ASN A 223 5.45 14.30 9.04
C ASN A 223 5.42 13.80 10.49
N GLY A 224 5.13 12.52 10.71
CA GLY A 224 4.88 11.95 12.03
C GLY A 224 3.41 11.99 12.45
N ASP A 225 2.49 12.34 11.54
CA ASP A 225 1.07 12.30 11.82
C ASP A 225 0.62 10.84 11.90
N LEU A 226 -0.07 10.47 12.99
CA LEU A 226 -0.59 9.12 13.23
C LEU A 226 -2.02 9.01 12.69
N TYR A 227 -2.24 8.04 11.81
CA TYR A 227 -3.53 7.69 11.25
C TYR A 227 -4.02 6.39 11.91
N ILE A 228 -5.30 6.37 12.29
CA ILE A 228 -5.91 5.26 13.02
C ILE A 228 -7.23 4.93 12.35
N SER A 229 -7.42 3.67 11.96
CA SER A 229 -8.72 3.17 11.57
C SER A 229 -9.57 2.88 12.80
N GLU A 230 -10.75 3.48 12.87
CA GLU A 230 -11.76 3.16 13.86
C GLU A 230 -12.83 2.28 13.25
N THR A 231 -12.60 0.96 13.28
CA THR A 231 -13.45 -0.04 12.63
C THR A 231 -14.93 0.13 13.00
N TYR A 232 -15.23 0.33 14.29
CA TYR A 232 -16.62 0.45 14.78
C TYR A 232 -17.22 1.85 14.67
N LYS A 233 -16.42 2.86 14.31
CA LYS A 233 -16.93 4.19 13.96
C LYS A 233 -16.94 4.44 12.45
N HIS A 234 -16.52 3.47 11.65
CA HIS A 234 -16.55 3.55 10.19
C HIS A 234 -15.81 4.78 9.65
N GLN A 235 -14.64 5.08 10.22
CA GLN A 235 -13.86 6.26 9.87
C GLN A 235 -12.37 6.06 10.14
N ILE A 236 -11.53 6.88 9.51
CA ILE A 236 -10.12 7.01 9.84
C ILE A 236 -9.89 8.39 10.44
N ARG A 237 -9.20 8.45 11.58
CA ARG A 237 -8.80 9.70 12.22
C ARG A 237 -7.29 9.87 12.19
N ARG A 238 -6.85 11.13 12.07
CA ARG A 238 -5.45 11.56 12.11
C ARG A 238 -5.18 12.37 13.37
N TRP A 239 -4.08 12.08 14.04
CA TRP A 239 -3.49 12.87 15.13
C TRP A 239 -2.15 13.43 14.70
N ARG A 240 -1.97 14.72 14.93
CA ARG A 240 -0.67 15.39 14.90
C ARG A 240 -0.07 15.41 16.29
N GLU A 241 1.23 15.66 16.37
CA GLU A 241 1.89 15.89 17.65
C GLU A 241 1.23 17.07 18.39
N GLY A 242 0.81 16.81 19.63
CA GLY A 242 0.14 17.80 20.49
C GLY A 242 -1.38 17.92 20.30
N ASP A 243 -1.97 17.20 19.33
CA ASP A 243 -3.43 17.18 19.17
C ASP A 243 -4.11 16.58 20.40
N LYS A 244 -5.18 17.24 20.87
CA LYS A 244 -6.03 16.73 21.96
C LYS A 244 -7.08 15.74 21.46
N GLU A 245 -7.43 15.84 20.18
CA GLU A 245 -8.43 15.00 19.51
C GLU A 245 -8.03 14.76 18.06
N GLY A 246 -8.44 13.62 17.53
CA GLY A 246 -8.13 13.26 16.14
C GLY A 246 -9.11 13.91 15.17
N THR A 247 -8.59 14.33 14.02
CA THR A 247 -9.40 14.84 12.91
C THR A 247 -9.85 13.68 12.03
N VAL A 248 -11.14 13.60 11.69
CA VAL A 248 -11.62 12.66 10.66
C VAL A 248 -11.07 13.11 9.31
N VAL A 249 -10.31 12.23 8.65
CA VAL A 249 -9.69 12.53 7.34
C VAL A 249 -10.31 11.71 6.21
N ALA A 250 -11.25 10.84 6.55
CA ALA A 250 -11.61 9.68 5.77
C ALA A 250 -12.84 9.01 6.41
N GLY A 251 -13.95 8.97 5.69
CA GLY A 251 -15.21 8.36 6.13
C GLY A 251 -16.00 9.31 7.00
N GLY A 252 -16.54 8.81 8.12
CA GLY A 252 -17.21 9.67 9.12
C GLY A 252 -18.63 10.10 8.76
N SER A 253 -19.17 9.61 7.64
CA SER A 253 -20.58 9.79 7.27
C SER A 253 -21.47 8.60 7.68
N GLY A 254 -21.04 7.86 8.71
CA GLY A 254 -21.73 6.68 9.23
C GLY A 254 -21.42 5.38 8.46
N GLN A 255 -22.06 4.30 8.91
CA GLN A 255 -21.96 2.99 8.28
C GLN A 255 -22.71 2.99 6.93
N GLY A 256 -22.07 2.49 5.87
CA GLY A 256 -22.72 2.33 4.58
C GLY A 256 -21.72 2.11 3.45
N ASN A 257 -22.20 2.05 2.21
CA ASN A 257 -21.40 1.75 1.02
C ASN A 257 -21.31 2.92 0.01
N GLN A 258 -21.83 4.10 0.37
CA GLN A 258 -21.59 5.32 -0.38
C GLN A 258 -20.08 5.66 -0.39
N LEU A 259 -19.64 6.56 -1.26
CA LEU A 259 -18.21 6.89 -1.38
C LEU A 259 -17.68 7.35 -0.01
N ASN A 260 -18.30 8.36 0.59
CA ASN A 260 -17.94 8.95 1.89
C ASN A 260 -18.30 8.09 3.13
N GLN A 261 -18.70 6.83 2.95
CA GLN A 261 -19.11 5.93 4.03
C GLN A 261 -18.27 4.66 4.04
N PHE A 262 -18.12 4.06 5.21
CA PHE A 262 -17.44 2.79 5.37
C PHE A 262 -18.28 1.76 6.10
N ASN A 263 -17.85 0.51 6.00
CA ASN A 263 -18.35 -0.59 6.77
C ASN A 263 -17.18 -1.42 7.27
N GLU A 264 -16.93 -1.28 8.58
CA GLU A 264 -15.78 -1.87 9.29
C GLU A 264 -14.43 -1.75 8.55
N PRO A 265 -13.88 -0.53 8.40
CA PRO A 265 -12.55 -0.36 7.84
C PRO A 265 -11.50 -1.00 8.74
N GLN A 266 -10.55 -1.73 8.17
CA GLN A 266 -9.49 -2.43 8.90
C GLN A 266 -8.13 -1.77 8.70
N TYR A 267 -7.19 -2.39 7.98
CA TYR A 267 -5.87 -1.78 7.79
C TYR A 267 -5.91 -0.62 6.80
N ILE A 268 -4.91 0.24 6.95
CA ILE A 268 -4.74 1.46 6.16
C ILE A 268 -3.30 1.59 5.70
N PHE A 269 -3.12 2.28 4.58
CA PHE A 269 -1.83 2.73 4.11
C PHE A 269 -1.89 4.23 3.81
N VAL A 270 -0.81 4.95 4.10
CA VAL A 270 -0.71 6.39 3.81
C VAL A 270 0.47 6.61 2.88
N ASP A 271 0.21 7.19 1.71
CA ASP A 271 1.25 7.49 0.72
C ASP A 271 2.02 8.78 1.05
N GLU A 272 3.10 9.04 0.30
CA GLU A 272 3.93 10.24 0.45
C GLU A 272 3.17 11.57 0.21
N TYR A 273 2.03 11.51 -0.47
CA TYR A 273 1.13 12.64 -0.72
C TYR A 273 0.05 12.79 0.37
N HIS A 274 0.15 11.99 1.44
CA HIS A 274 -0.82 11.89 2.54
C HIS A 274 -2.20 11.42 2.10
N SER A 275 -2.28 10.67 1.00
CA SER A 275 -3.50 9.97 0.62
C SER A 275 -3.66 8.72 1.48
N VAL A 276 -4.88 8.47 1.95
CA VAL A 276 -5.21 7.31 2.79
C VAL A 276 -5.86 6.24 1.93
N TYR A 277 -5.26 5.06 1.90
CA TYR A 277 -5.83 3.85 1.32
C TYR A 277 -6.43 3.02 2.45
N VAL A 278 -7.66 2.57 2.27
CA VAL A 278 -8.41 1.89 3.33
C VAL A 278 -9.01 0.61 2.80
N ALA A 279 -8.73 -0.49 3.48
CA ALA A 279 -9.49 -1.72 3.32
C ALA A 279 -10.85 -1.56 4.00
N ASP A 280 -11.88 -1.24 3.21
CA ASP A 280 -13.27 -1.11 3.64
C ASP A 280 -13.93 -2.49 3.63
N SER A 281 -13.51 -3.33 4.60
CA SER A 281 -13.59 -4.77 4.54
C SER A 281 -15.01 -5.31 4.35
N MET A 282 -16.00 -4.78 5.07
CA MET A 282 -17.37 -5.30 4.96
C MET A 282 -18.12 -4.77 3.73
N ASN A 283 -17.64 -3.69 3.12
CA ASN A 283 -18.05 -3.29 1.76
C ASN A 283 -17.24 -3.99 0.67
N ARG A 284 -16.24 -4.79 1.05
CA ARG A 284 -15.43 -5.63 0.16
C ARG A 284 -14.74 -4.81 -0.93
N ARG A 285 -14.15 -3.69 -0.55
CA ARG A 285 -13.45 -2.78 -1.46
C ARG A 285 -12.23 -2.15 -0.79
N VAL A 286 -11.33 -1.62 -1.61
CA VAL A 286 -10.30 -0.68 -1.15
C VAL A 286 -10.58 0.69 -1.73
N MET A 287 -10.59 1.70 -0.86
CA MET A 287 -10.85 3.10 -1.19
C MET A 287 -9.58 3.92 -1.00
N LYS A 288 -9.33 4.89 -1.89
CA LYS A 288 -8.29 5.91 -1.76
C LYS A 288 -8.93 7.27 -1.51
N TRP A 289 -8.47 7.96 -0.48
CA TRP A 289 -8.76 9.36 -0.21
C TRP A 289 -7.54 10.22 -0.39
N MET A 290 -7.62 11.23 -1.24
CA MET A 290 -6.55 12.23 -1.32
C MET A 290 -6.64 13.20 -0.13
N LYS A 291 -5.51 13.78 0.25
CA LYS A 291 -5.43 14.80 1.29
C LYS A 291 -6.43 15.94 1.01
N ASN A 292 -7.28 16.24 2.00
CA ASN A 292 -8.33 17.28 1.93
C ASN A 292 -9.39 17.07 0.85
N ALA A 293 -9.49 15.88 0.26
CA ALA A 293 -10.54 15.61 -0.71
C ALA A 293 -11.91 15.50 -0.02
N THR A 294 -12.94 15.97 -0.72
CA THR A 294 -14.35 15.72 -0.38
C THR A 294 -14.93 14.52 -1.12
N GLU A 295 -14.16 13.95 -2.05
CA GLU A 295 -14.53 12.82 -2.91
C GLU A 295 -13.39 11.79 -2.99
N ASP A 296 -13.76 10.58 -3.37
CA ASP A 296 -13.01 9.37 -3.06
C ASP A 296 -12.82 8.55 -4.33
N ILE A 297 -11.79 7.72 -4.36
CA ILE A 297 -11.51 6.89 -5.52
C ILE A 297 -11.58 5.42 -5.12
N LEU A 298 -12.44 4.67 -5.80
CA LEU A 298 -12.45 3.21 -5.73
C LEU A 298 -11.23 2.67 -6.46
N VAL A 299 -10.34 1.96 -5.75
CA VAL A 299 -9.05 1.53 -6.30
C VAL A 299 -8.86 0.01 -6.32
N ALA A 300 -9.63 -0.74 -5.52
CA ALA A 300 -9.78 -2.18 -5.67
C ALA A 300 -11.26 -2.56 -5.42
N PRO A 301 -12.10 -2.62 -6.48
CA PRO A 301 -13.49 -3.02 -6.35
C PRO A 301 -13.64 -4.50 -5.95
N VAL A 302 -14.87 -4.88 -5.56
CA VAL A 302 -15.25 -6.29 -5.47
C VAL A 302 -14.91 -6.99 -6.78
N GLN A 303 -14.11 -8.05 -6.74
CA GLN A 303 -13.87 -8.89 -7.91
C GLN A 303 -15.17 -9.63 -8.26
N VAL A 304 -15.94 -9.11 -9.22
CA VAL A 304 -17.01 -9.89 -9.85
C VAL A 304 -16.34 -10.72 -10.95
N SER A 305 -15.90 -11.93 -10.63
CA SER A 305 -15.50 -12.86 -11.68
C SER A 305 -16.73 -13.30 -12.47
N ASP A 306 -16.55 -13.46 -13.78
CA ASP A 306 -17.44 -14.25 -14.61
C ASP A 306 -17.81 -15.58 -13.93
N LYS A 307 -19.01 -16.05 -14.25
CA LYS A 307 -19.85 -17.05 -13.56
C LYS A 307 -19.25 -18.40 -13.13
N ASN A 308 -17.94 -18.63 -13.18
CA ASN A 308 -17.33 -19.95 -12.98
C ASN A 308 -16.16 -20.07 -11.99
N LEU A 309 -15.81 -19.06 -11.20
CA LEU A 309 -14.89 -19.24 -10.05
C LEU A 309 -15.24 -18.31 -8.88
N ASN A 310 -16.03 -18.78 -7.91
CA ASN A 310 -16.04 -18.34 -6.51
C ASN A 310 -15.81 -16.83 -6.18
N SER A 311 -16.30 -15.88 -6.98
CA SER A 311 -16.24 -14.43 -6.73
C SER A 311 -17.04 -13.94 -5.50
N ARG A 312 -17.48 -14.87 -4.65
CA ARG A 312 -18.25 -14.61 -3.44
C ARG A 312 -17.37 -14.36 -2.22
N TRP A 313 -16.05 -14.55 -2.32
CA TRP A 313 -15.12 -14.66 -1.20
C TRP A 313 -14.07 -13.55 -1.13
N TYR A 314 -14.32 -12.36 -1.67
CA TYR A 314 -13.39 -11.22 -1.50
C TYR A 314 -13.61 -10.53 -0.15
N LEU A 315 -12.58 -10.53 0.71
CA LEU A 315 -12.57 -9.79 1.97
C LEU A 315 -11.21 -9.09 2.12
N PRO A 316 -11.07 -7.84 1.65
CA PRO A 316 -9.83 -7.09 1.77
C PRO A 316 -9.60 -6.70 3.23
N ILE A 317 -8.44 -7.03 3.78
CA ILE A 317 -8.08 -6.73 5.18
C ILE A 317 -6.90 -5.78 5.24
N GLY A 318 -5.75 -6.21 4.72
CA GLY A 318 -4.48 -5.50 4.62
C GLY A 318 -4.36 -4.78 3.29
N VAL A 319 -3.74 -3.61 3.29
CA VAL A 319 -3.47 -2.82 2.09
C VAL A 319 -2.08 -2.21 2.14
N LEU A 320 -1.34 -2.31 1.04
CA LEU A 320 -0.07 -1.61 0.82
C LEU A 320 -0.04 -1.03 -0.58
N VAL A 321 0.77 0.01 -0.77
CA VAL A 321 0.98 0.60 -2.09
C VAL A 321 2.48 0.75 -2.35
N ASP A 322 2.93 0.37 -3.54
CA ASP A 322 4.31 0.60 -3.95
C ASP A 322 4.54 2.00 -4.53
N HIS A 323 5.80 2.33 -4.81
CA HIS A 323 6.21 3.64 -5.32
C HIS A 323 5.69 3.99 -6.73
N ILE A 324 5.19 3.01 -7.49
CA ILE A 324 4.54 3.24 -8.79
C ILE A 324 3.01 3.20 -8.70
N GLY A 325 2.47 3.03 -7.50
CA GLY A 325 1.04 3.09 -7.23
C GLY A 325 0.28 1.78 -7.37
N ASN A 326 0.96 0.62 -7.51
CA ASN A 326 0.25 -0.65 -7.43
C ASN A 326 -0.17 -0.91 -5.98
N ILE A 327 -1.37 -1.46 -5.83
CA ILE A 327 -2.02 -1.71 -4.56
C ILE A 327 -2.01 -3.21 -4.32
N TYR A 328 -1.49 -3.62 -3.18
CA TYR A 328 -1.41 -5.00 -2.73
C TYR A 328 -2.42 -5.19 -1.61
N VAL A 329 -3.25 -6.21 -1.75
CA VAL A 329 -4.37 -6.45 -0.85
C VAL A 329 -4.34 -7.89 -0.38
N SER A 330 -4.37 -8.10 0.93
CA SER A 330 -4.66 -9.41 1.49
C SER A 330 -6.16 -9.65 1.42
N ASP A 331 -6.52 -10.60 0.57
CA ASP A 331 -7.88 -11.09 0.46
C ASP A 331 -8.04 -12.27 1.42
N ALA A 332 -8.54 -11.98 2.62
CA ALA A 332 -8.58 -12.93 3.71
C ALA A 332 -9.56 -14.08 3.48
N GLN A 333 -10.65 -13.87 2.73
CA GLN A 333 -11.59 -14.96 2.40
C GLN A 333 -11.17 -15.70 1.12
N GLY A 334 -10.51 -15.02 0.19
CA GLY A 334 -9.93 -15.63 -1.01
C GLY A 334 -8.60 -16.35 -0.74
N LEU A 335 -8.07 -16.26 0.48
CA LEU A 335 -6.82 -16.89 0.92
C LEU A 335 -5.61 -16.52 0.07
N GLN A 336 -5.57 -15.28 -0.40
CA GLN A 336 -4.64 -14.86 -1.45
C GLN A 336 -4.18 -13.42 -1.25
N ILE A 337 -3.08 -13.08 -1.90
CA ILE A 337 -2.67 -11.68 -2.07
C ILE A 337 -2.93 -11.27 -3.51
N THR A 338 -3.61 -10.13 -3.68
CA THR A 338 -3.94 -9.57 -4.99
C THR A 338 -3.20 -8.27 -5.21
N ARG A 339 -2.73 -8.04 -6.45
CA ARG A 339 -2.17 -6.78 -6.91
C ARG A 339 -3.14 -6.10 -7.86
N TRP A 340 -3.33 -4.80 -7.67
CA TRP A 340 -4.15 -3.92 -8.50
C TRP A 340 -3.28 -2.78 -9.00
N SER A 341 -3.17 -2.63 -10.31
CA SER A 341 -2.49 -1.49 -10.91
C SER A 341 -3.52 -0.40 -11.22
N PRO A 342 -3.16 0.89 -11.16
CA PRO A 342 -4.06 1.99 -11.50
C PRO A 342 -4.72 1.85 -12.88
N ASP A 343 -4.04 1.18 -13.81
CA ASP A 343 -4.48 1.01 -15.20
C ASP A 343 -5.26 -0.29 -15.46
N ILE A 344 -5.49 -1.14 -14.44
CA ILE A 344 -6.09 -2.48 -14.60
C ILE A 344 -7.41 -2.57 -13.83
N GLU A 345 -8.49 -2.98 -14.52
CA GLU A 345 -9.83 -3.12 -13.93
C GLU A 345 -9.98 -4.34 -12.99
N LYS A 346 -9.09 -5.32 -13.08
CA LYS A 346 -9.14 -6.58 -12.33
C LYS A 346 -7.84 -6.89 -11.60
N GLY A 347 -7.94 -7.22 -10.32
CA GLY A 347 -6.81 -7.68 -9.50
C GLY A 347 -6.16 -8.94 -10.04
N THR A 348 -4.83 -8.99 -9.99
CA THR A 348 -4.02 -10.17 -10.31
C THR A 348 -3.64 -10.88 -9.02
N VAL A 349 -3.86 -12.19 -8.92
CA VAL A 349 -3.39 -12.99 -7.78
C VAL A 349 -1.86 -13.13 -7.89
N ILE A 350 -1.14 -12.73 -6.85
CA ILE A 350 0.33 -12.79 -6.81
C ILE A 350 0.87 -13.82 -5.80
N VAL A 351 0.05 -14.22 -4.83
CA VAL A 351 0.35 -15.28 -3.87
C VAL A 351 -0.92 -16.08 -3.62
N ASN A 352 -0.90 -17.35 -4.01
CA ASN A 352 -1.83 -18.46 -3.78
C ASN A 352 -1.76 -19.36 -5.04
N ASP A 353 -1.83 -20.69 -4.88
CA ASP A 353 -1.86 -21.66 -5.98
C ASP A 353 -3.27 -22.23 -6.25
N GLY A 354 -4.30 -21.67 -5.62
CA GLY A 354 -5.70 -22.10 -5.72
C GLY A 354 -6.10 -23.17 -4.71
N GLU A 355 -5.16 -23.64 -3.90
CA GLU A 355 -5.37 -24.71 -2.93
C GLU A 355 -5.32 -24.20 -1.48
N TRP A 356 -5.98 -24.95 -0.60
CA TRP A 356 -6.07 -24.62 0.83
C TRP A 356 -4.98 -25.39 1.59
N GLY A 357 -4.38 -24.77 2.60
CA GLY A 357 -3.45 -25.46 3.50
C GLY A 357 -2.39 -24.56 4.09
N ASN A 358 -1.24 -25.18 4.39
CA ASN A 358 -0.14 -24.55 5.12
C ASN A 358 1.22 -24.70 4.42
N ARG A 359 1.29 -25.25 3.20
CA ARG A 359 2.53 -25.20 2.39
C ARG A 359 2.55 -23.92 1.56
N PRO A 360 3.72 -23.30 1.30
CA PRO A 360 3.78 -22.18 0.35
C PRO A 360 3.28 -22.59 -1.05
N PRO A 361 2.59 -21.70 -1.78
CA PRO A 361 2.18 -20.32 -1.43
C PRO A 361 0.85 -20.23 -0.66
N GLN A 362 0.30 -21.33 -0.15
CA GLN A 362 -0.99 -21.37 0.53
C GLN A 362 -0.97 -20.55 1.83
N LEU A 363 -2.01 -19.74 1.98
CA LEU A 363 -2.27 -18.89 3.13
C LEU A 363 -3.62 -19.29 3.74
N MET A 364 -3.85 -18.93 5.00
CA MET A 364 -5.11 -19.15 5.68
C MET A 364 -5.50 -17.90 6.47
N TYR A 365 -6.48 -17.15 5.91
CA TYR A 365 -6.92 -15.83 6.37
C TYR A 365 -5.78 -14.80 6.49
N PRO A 366 -5.06 -14.47 5.40
CA PRO A 366 -4.03 -13.46 5.45
C PRO A 366 -4.57 -12.12 5.97
N GLN A 367 -3.86 -11.50 6.91
CA GLN A 367 -4.31 -10.28 7.59
C GLN A 367 -3.58 -9.05 7.06
N ASP A 368 -2.40 -8.78 7.59
CA ASP A 368 -1.60 -7.61 7.23
C ASP A 368 -0.41 -7.98 6.34
N LEU A 369 0.14 -6.96 5.68
CA LEU A 369 1.23 -7.06 4.71
C LEU A 369 2.33 -6.06 5.03
N SER A 370 3.58 -6.40 4.70
CA SER A 370 4.69 -5.44 4.73
C SER A 370 5.72 -5.75 3.65
N PHE A 371 6.48 -4.75 3.21
CA PHE A 371 7.62 -4.92 2.30
C PHE A 371 8.93 -4.62 3.01
N ASP A 372 9.99 -5.34 2.66
CA ASP A 372 11.37 -4.86 2.89
C ASP A 372 11.85 -4.01 1.70
N ARG A 373 13.07 -3.44 1.79
CA ARG A 373 13.62 -2.59 0.72
C ARG A 373 13.91 -3.34 -0.58
N GLU A 374 14.11 -4.65 -0.49
CA GLU A 374 14.25 -5.54 -1.64
C GLU A 374 12.90 -5.91 -2.26
N CYS A 375 11.80 -5.33 -1.75
CA CYS A 375 10.44 -5.57 -2.22
C CYS A 375 9.97 -7.02 -2.02
N ASN A 376 10.58 -7.74 -1.08
CA ASN A 376 10.07 -9.02 -0.63
C ASN A 376 8.78 -8.79 0.19
N LEU A 377 7.76 -9.60 -0.07
CA LEU A 377 6.46 -9.49 0.55
C LEU A 377 6.39 -10.33 1.82
N TYR A 378 6.05 -9.69 2.94
CA TYR A 378 5.77 -10.33 4.21
C TYR A 378 4.26 -10.36 4.43
N VAL A 379 3.73 -11.52 4.81
CA VAL A 379 2.29 -11.75 5.00
C VAL A 379 2.04 -12.34 6.37
N VAL A 380 1.10 -11.75 7.11
CA VAL A 380 0.57 -12.34 8.34
C VAL A 380 -0.43 -13.44 7.97
N ASP A 381 0.00 -14.69 8.10
CA ASP A 381 -0.80 -15.89 7.82
C ASP A 381 -1.48 -16.34 9.13
N TRP A 382 -2.56 -15.62 9.48
CA TRP A 382 -3.17 -15.60 10.82
C TRP A 382 -3.54 -16.98 11.36
N PHE A 383 -4.25 -17.79 10.57
CA PHE A 383 -4.74 -19.08 11.07
C PHE A 383 -3.62 -20.12 11.16
N ASN A 384 -2.66 -20.05 10.22
CA ASN A 384 -1.44 -20.85 10.25
C ASN A 384 -0.41 -20.35 11.28
N ARG A 385 -0.69 -19.22 11.95
CA ARG A 385 0.09 -18.68 13.09
C ARG A 385 1.55 -18.44 12.72
N ARG A 386 1.77 -17.81 11.58
CA ARG A 386 3.11 -17.57 11.05
C ARG A 386 3.17 -16.29 10.24
N ILE A 387 4.39 -15.82 10.01
CA ILE A 387 4.70 -14.82 9.01
C ILE A 387 5.37 -15.52 7.83
N GLN A 388 4.82 -15.34 6.63
CA GLN A 388 5.40 -15.85 5.38
C GLN A 388 6.14 -14.71 4.66
N LYS A 389 7.38 -14.96 4.25
CA LYS A 389 8.16 -14.10 3.35
C LYS A 389 8.17 -14.70 1.95
N PHE A 390 7.74 -13.94 0.96
CA PHE A 390 7.85 -14.28 -0.46
C PHE A 390 8.89 -13.36 -1.10
N ALA A 391 9.96 -13.94 -1.63
CA ALA A 391 10.99 -13.17 -2.30
C ALA A 391 10.49 -12.65 -3.64
N ILE A 392 10.96 -11.47 -4.05
CA ILE A 392 10.73 -11.01 -5.41
C ILE A 392 11.33 -12.00 -6.41
N ASP A 393 10.64 -12.21 -7.53
CA ASP A 393 11.08 -13.04 -8.64
C ASP A 393 11.65 -12.13 -9.73
N LEU A 394 12.98 -12.17 -9.91
CA LEU A 394 13.73 -11.31 -10.82
C LEU A 394 13.99 -11.98 -12.18
N ASP A 395 13.55 -13.23 -12.35
CA ASP A 395 13.85 -14.10 -13.50
C ASP A 395 12.80 -14.01 -14.63
#